data_AF-A0A2M8P9Q4-F1
#
_entry.id   AF-A0A2M8P9Q4-F1
#
_cell.length_a   1.000
_cell.length_b   1.000
_cell.length_c   1.000
_cell.angle_alpha   90.00
_cell.angle_beta   90.00
_cell.angle_gamma   90.00
#
_symmetry.space_group_name_H-M   'P 1'
#
loop_
_entity.id
_entity.type
_entity.pdbx_description
1 polymer ?
#
loop_
_entity_poly.entity_id
_entity_poly.type
_entity_poly.pdbx_seq_one_letter_code
_entity_poly.pdbx_strand_id
1 'polypeptide(L)'
;ANLNFRICLRVQTPDESQEIIRRPDAAFLPPEVPGRAYFQVGNVLQQFQVARVGLEHAEFDPSDEATPILQLSRFEKTTDLLSKEAVREASATSPTLAEALTNHIAAQYAEKRPELVLLEALPAQLGLAEVLRKGDYGGWDGTTWRAPGTERIWACAPIG
;
A
#
# COMPACT_ATOMS: atom_id res chain seq x y z
N ALA A 1 -19.81 -21.13 2.58
CA ALA A 1 -18.92 -20.18 1.88
C ALA A 1 -18.45 -19.14 2.90
N ASN A 2 -17.14 -18.96 3.09
CA ASN A 2 -16.56 -18.13 4.15
C ASN A 2 -16.33 -16.66 3.72
N LEU A 3 -17.11 -16.16 2.76
CA LEU A 3 -17.00 -14.80 2.24
C LEU A 3 -18.23 -14.00 2.70
N ASN A 4 -18.03 -13.08 3.65
CA ASN A 4 -19.09 -12.24 4.21
C ASN A 4 -19.40 -11.02 3.32
N PHE A 5 -18.41 -10.53 2.58
CA PHE A 5 -18.53 -9.41 1.65
C PHE A 5 -17.72 -9.67 0.39
N ARG A 6 -18.05 -8.96 -0.70
CA ARG A 6 -17.34 -9.02 -1.98
C ARG A 6 -17.14 -7.62 -2.53
N ILE A 7 -15.97 -7.35 -3.06
CA ILE A 7 -15.65 -6.13 -3.80
C ILE A 7 -15.32 -6.54 -5.23
N CYS A 8 -15.97 -5.91 -6.21
CA CYS A 8 -15.74 -6.20 -7.62
C CYS A 8 -15.48 -4.89 -8.38
N LEU A 9 -14.28 -4.77 -8.96
CA LEU A 9 -13.94 -3.70 -9.89
C LEU A 9 -14.41 -4.07 -11.30
N ARG A 10 -14.11 -3.23 -12.29
CA ARG A 10 -14.37 -3.53 -13.70
C ARG A 10 -13.73 -4.87 -14.10
N VAL A 11 -14.55 -5.77 -14.61
CA VAL A 11 -14.13 -7.05 -15.19
C VAL A 11 -14.27 -7.04 -16.72
N GLN A 12 -13.69 -8.02 -17.40
CA GLN A 12 -13.75 -8.10 -18.86
C GLN A 12 -15.08 -8.70 -19.33
N THR A 13 -15.57 -9.75 -18.67
CA THR A 13 -16.75 -10.49 -19.10
C THR A 13 -17.90 -10.38 -18.08
N PRO A 14 -19.17 -10.39 -18.54
CA PRO A 14 -20.33 -10.39 -17.64
C PRO A 14 -20.43 -11.67 -16.80
N ASP A 15 -19.88 -12.79 -17.27
CA ASP A 15 -19.88 -14.07 -16.55
C ASP A 15 -18.98 -14.01 -15.31
N GLU A 16 -17.79 -13.42 -15.41
CA GLU A 16 -16.91 -13.16 -14.25
C GLU A 16 -17.63 -12.31 -13.19
N SER A 17 -18.38 -11.29 -13.64
CA SER A 17 -19.17 -10.46 -12.74
C SER A 17 -20.27 -11.28 -12.04
N GLN A 18 -20.95 -12.18 -12.76
CA GLN A 18 -21.97 -13.05 -12.17
C GLN A 18 -21.41 -14.03 -11.14
N GLU A 19 -20.19 -14.52 -11.35
CA GLU A 19 -19.55 -15.42 -10.39
C GLU A 19 -19.29 -14.70 -9.05
N ILE A 20 -18.80 -13.46 -9.12
CA ILE A 20 -18.46 -12.67 -7.93
C ILE A 20 -19.69 -12.01 -7.32
N ILE A 21 -20.38 -11.13 -8.03
CA ILE A 21 -21.47 -10.29 -7.47
C ILE A 21 -22.88 -10.80 -7.79
N ARG A 22 -23.02 -11.97 -8.42
CA ARG A 22 -24.31 -12.56 -8.85
C ARG A 22 -25.11 -11.67 -9.81
N ARG A 23 -24.44 -10.70 -10.45
CA ARG A 23 -24.99 -9.79 -11.46
C ARG A 23 -23.93 -9.49 -12.52
N PRO A 24 -24.31 -9.22 -13.77
CA PRO A 24 -23.37 -8.89 -14.85
C PRO A 24 -22.85 -7.43 -14.80
N ASP A 25 -23.28 -6.63 -13.81
CA ASP A 25 -23.13 -5.18 -13.79
C ASP A 25 -21.66 -4.67 -13.76
N ALA A 26 -20.71 -5.45 -13.24
CA ALA A 26 -19.31 -5.02 -13.12
C ALA A 26 -18.58 -4.95 -14.47
N ALA A 27 -19.03 -5.70 -15.49
CA ALA A 27 -18.45 -5.64 -16.83
C ALA A 27 -18.77 -4.32 -17.55
N PHE A 28 -19.89 -3.69 -17.17
CA PHE A 28 -20.37 -2.43 -17.76
C PHE A 28 -19.83 -1.18 -17.06
N LEU A 29 -18.95 -1.33 -16.08
CA LEU A 29 -18.30 -0.19 -15.44
C LEU A 29 -17.46 0.60 -16.46
N PRO A 30 -17.56 1.94 -16.49
CA PRO A 30 -16.87 2.76 -17.47
C PRO A 30 -15.35 2.68 -17.29
N PRO A 31 -14.56 2.50 -18.37
CA PRO A 31 -13.10 2.44 -18.30
C PRO A 31 -12.47 3.81 -17.96
N GLU A 32 -13.19 4.90 -18.19
CA GLU A 32 -12.72 6.29 -17.98
C GLU A 32 -12.56 6.66 -16.50
N VAL A 33 -13.19 5.91 -15.59
CA VAL A 33 -13.21 6.23 -14.15
C VAL A 33 -12.56 5.10 -13.36
N PRO A 34 -11.21 5.08 -13.23
CA PRO A 34 -10.53 4.03 -12.50
C PRO A 34 -10.83 4.13 -11.00
N GLY A 35 -11.08 2.97 -10.38
CA GLY A 35 -11.49 2.87 -8.98
C GLY A 35 -13.00 2.87 -8.76
N ARG A 36 -13.82 2.90 -9.82
CA ARG A 36 -15.24 2.60 -9.69
C ARG A 36 -15.45 1.10 -9.47
N ALA A 37 -16.24 0.74 -8.48
CA ALA A 37 -16.42 -0.64 -8.06
C ALA A 37 -17.80 -0.88 -7.44
N TYR A 38 -18.18 -2.15 -7.34
CA TYR A 38 -19.33 -2.61 -6.58
C TYR A 38 -18.89 -3.28 -5.27
N PHE A 39 -19.64 -3.03 -4.22
CA PHE A 39 -19.52 -3.66 -2.91
C PHE A 39 -20.80 -4.44 -2.61
N GLN A 40 -20.66 -5.74 -2.35
CA GLN A 40 -21.77 -6.62 -2.00
C GLN A 40 -21.63 -7.11 -0.56
N VAL A 41 -22.68 -6.90 0.23
CA VAL A 41 -22.82 -7.50 1.57
C VAL A 41 -24.17 -8.20 1.64
N GLY A 42 -24.14 -9.52 1.82
CA GLY A 42 -25.33 -10.35 1.68
C GLY A 42 -25.99 -10.17 0.29
N ASN A 43 -27.20 -9.61 0.27
CA ASN A 43 -27.96 -9.34 -0.96
C ASN A 43 -27.90 -7.87 -1.41
N VAL A 44 -27.28 -6.98 -0.63
CA VAL A 44 -27.19 -5.55 -0.97
C VAL A 44 -25.97 -5.32 -1.84
N LEU A 45 -26.15 -4.64 -2.96
CA LEU A 45 -25.10 -4.23 -3.89
C LEU A 45 -25.06 -2.71 -3.95
N GLN A 46 -23.89 -2.12 -3.69
CA GLN A 46 -23.68 -0.69 -3.72
C GLN A 46 -22.49 -0.33 -4.62
N GLN A 47 -22.66 0.66 -5.48
CA GLN A 47 -21.56 1.21 -6.25
C GLN A 47 -20.82 2.27 -5.43
N PHE A 48 -19.49 2.25 -5.49
CA PHE A 48 -18.65 3.24 -4.81
C PHE A 48 -17.43 3.60 -5.65
N GLN A 49 -16.73 4.65 -5.20
CA GLN A 49 -15.48 5.12 -5.78
C GLN A 49 -14.36 4.92 -4.76
N VAL A 50 -13.29 4.24 -5.16
CA VAL A 50 -12.11 4.00 -4.32
C VAL A 50 -11.33 5.30 -4.15
N ALA A 51 -10.93 5.58 -2.90
CA ALA A 51 -10.04 6.69 -2.56
C ALA A 51 -8.61 6.43 -3.04
N ARG A 52 -7.91 7.49 -3.46
CA ARG A 52 -6.53 7.42 -3.97
C ARG A 52 -5.57 8.02 -2.95
N VAL A 53 -4.48 7.32 -2.66
CA VAL A 53 -3.43 7.76 -1.72
C VAL A 53 -2.09 8.04 -2.38
N GLY A 54 -1.93 7.69 -3.66
CA GLY A 54 -0.68 7.87 -4.44
C GLY A 54 -0.61 9.17 -5.23
N LEU A 55 -1.49 10.12 -4.95
CA LEU A 55 -1.41 11.47 -5.51
C LEU A 55 -0.58 12.35 -4.56
N GLU A 56 0.00 13.42 -5.11
CA GLU A 56 0.62 14.46 -4.32
C GLU A 56 -0.36 14.95 -3.25
N HIS A 57 0.08 14.94 -2.00
CA HIS A 57 -0.73 15.43 -0.91
C HIS A 57 -0.60 16.96 -0.86
N ALA A 58 -1.66 17.66 -1.24
CA ALA A 58 -1.83 19.05 -0.87
C ALA A 58 -2.43 19.09 0.54
N GLU A 59 -1.81 19.87 1.44
CA GLU A 59 -2.45 20.19 2.71
C GLU A 59 -3.78 20.89 2.41
N PHE A 60 -4.84 20.40 3.04
CA PHE A 60 -6.16 20.99 2.89
C PHE A 60 -6.14 22.37 3.57
N ASP A 61 -6.08 23.43 2.77
CA ASP A 61 -6.34 24.79 3.24
C ASP A 61 -7.87 24.98 3.28
N PRO A 62 -8.50 25.22 4.44
CA PRO A 62 -9.92 25.53 4.53
C PRO A 62 -10.31 26.82 3.78
N SER A 63 -9.35 27.62 3.31
CA SER A 63 -9.59 28.74 2.39
C SER A 63 -9.89 28.31 0.93
N ASP A 64 -9.62 27.04 0.60
CA ASP A 64 -9.82 26.41 -0.71
C ASP A 64 -11.20 25.71 -0.79
N GLU A 65 -12.17 26.15 0.02
CA GLU A 65 -13.58 25.84 -0.22
C GLU A 65 -13.92 26.35 -1.62
N ALA A 66 -14.26 25.40 -2.50
CA ALA A 66 -14.55 25.60 -3.92
C ALA A 66 -15.37 26.88 -4.12
N THR A 67 -14.74 27.95 -4.58
CA THR A 67 -15.44 29.13 -5.06
C THR A 67 -16.42 28.65 -6.13
N PRO A 68 -17.75 28.86 -5.97
CA PRO A 68 -18.70 28.39 -6.95
C PRO A 68 -18.40 29.06 -8.29
N ILE A 69 -18.07 28.26 -9.30
CA ILE A 69 -17.80 28.74 -10.65
C ILE A 69 -19.12 29.21 -11.25
N LEU A 70 -19.33 30.53 -11.29
CA LEU A 70 -20.47 31.17 -11.96
C LEU A 70 -20.17 31.28 -13.45
N GLN A 71 -20.67 30.34 -14.25
CA GLN A 71 -20.63 30.42 -15.72
C GLN A 71 -21.84 31.19 -16.26
N LEU A 72 -21.61 32.38 -16.80
CA LEU A 72 -22.61 33.11 -17.59
C LEU A 72 -22.39 32.82 -19.08
N SER A 73 -23.29 32.07 -19.69
CA SER A 73 -23.33 31.90 -21.14
C SER A 73 -24.19 33.00 -21.75
N ARG A 74 -23.57 33.96 -22.45
CA ARG A 74 -24.27 34.91 -23.33
C ARG A 74 -23.48 35.04 -24.63
N PHE A 75 -24.10 34.57 -25.72
CA PHE A 75 -23.62 34.64 -27.11
C PHE A 75 -22.14 34.23 -27.31
N GLU A 76 -21.94 32.92 -27.49
CA GLU A 76 -20.73 32.23 -28.02
C GLU A 76 -19.37 32.50 -27.35
N LYS A 77 -19.27 33.38 -26.36
CA LYS A 77 -18.07 33.55 -25.55
C LYS A 77 -18.35 33.23 -24.09
N THR A 78 -17.78 32.12 -23.65
CA THR A 78 -17.59 31.82 -22.23
C THR A 78 -16.44 32.69 -21.72
N THR A 79 -16.68 33.48 -20.69
CA THR A 79 -15.63 34.22 -19.99
C THR A 79 -15.72 33.86 -18.53
N ASP A 80 -14.66 33.25 -18.00
CA ASP A 80 -14.55 32.96 -16.57
C ASP A 80 -14.28 34.27 -15.83
N LEU A 81 -15.17 34.64 -14.91
CA LEU A 81 -15.10 35.90 -14.16
C LEU A 81 -14.36 35.75 -12.83
N LEU A 82 -14.06 34.52 -12.41
CA LEU A 82 -13.43 34.21 -11.12
C LEU A 82 -12.09 33.49 -11.26
N SER A 83 -11.54 33.37 -12.48
CA SER A 83 -10.24 32.73 -12.69
C SER A 83 -9.13 33.56 -12.02
N LYS A 84 -8.86 33.29 -10.74
CA LYS A 84 -7.51 33.44 -10.22
C LYS A 84 -6.68 32.45 -11.01
N GLU A 85 -5.81 32.96 -11.86
CA GLU A 85 -4.69 32.19 -12.40
C GLU A 85 -3.91 31.67 -11.19
N ALA A 86 -4.24 30.46 -10.75
CA ALA A 86 -3.39 29.72 -9.85
C ALA A 86 -2.14 29.39 -10.65
N VAL A 87 -1.18 30.31 -10.62
CA VAL A 87 0.21 29.99 -10.89
C VAL A 87 0.57 28.97 -9.82
N ARG A 88 0.34 27.69 -10.14
CA ARG A 88 0.95 26.57 -9.42
C ARG A 88 2.43 26.66 -9.73
N GLU A 89 3.13 27.42 -8.89
CA GLU A 89 4.57 27.27 -8.79
C GLU A 89 4.83 25.78 -8.60
N ALA A 90 5.67 25.21 -9.47
CA ALA A 90 6.15 23.85 -9.37
C ALA A 90 7.03 23.76 -8.12
N SER A 91 6.37 23.70 -6.98
CA SER A 91 6.98 23.49 -5.68
C SER A 91 7.37 22.02 -5.59
N ALA A 92 8.48 21.77 -4.89
CA ALA A 92 9.15 20.49 -4.78
C ALA A 92 8.18 19.31 -4.61
N THR A 93 8.50 18.17 -5.23
CA THR A 93 7.75 16.90 -5.18
C THR A 93 7.17 16.68 -3.78
N SER A 94 5.90 17.02 -3.60
CA SER A 94 5.24 16.88 -2.32
C SER A 94 5.03 15.40 -2.07
N PRO A 95 5.31 14.89 -0.85
CA PRO A 95 5.17 13.48 -0.57
C PRO A 95 3.73 13.05 -0.84
N THR A 96 3.57 11.80 -1.25
CA THR A 96 2.23 11.21 -1.38
C THR A 96 1.58 11.07 -0.01
N LEU A 97 0.25 11.04 0.04
CA LEU A 97 -0.46 10.79 1.31
C LEU A 97 -0.02 9.45 1.93
N ALA A 98 0.25 8.45 1.10
CA ALA A 98 0.77 7.16 1.54
C ALA A 98 2.12 7.27 2.26
N GLU A 99 3.06 8.06 1.72
CA GLU A 99 4.37 8.28 2.34
C GLU A 99 4.25 9.04 3.66
N ALA A 100 3.44 10.11 3.69
CA ALA A 100 3.21 10.89 4.90
C ALA A 100 2.63 10.04 6.03
N LEU A 101 1.60 9.23 5.73
CA LEU A 101 0.99 8.32 6.69
C LEU A 101 1.95 7.23 7.15
N THR A 102 2.72 6.65 6.23
CA THR A 102 3.70 5.60 6.55
C THR A 102 4.78 6.14 7.50
N ASN A 103 5.34 7.32 7.21
CA ASN A 103 6.34 7.95 8.06
C ASN A 103 5.79 8.29 9.44
N HIS A 104 4.54 8.78 9.52
CA HIS A 104 3.88 9.07 10.78
C HIS A 104 3.68 7.80 11.63
N ILE A 105 3.15 6.73 11.02
CA ILE A 105 2.94 5.45 11.71
C ILE A 105 4.29 4.85 12.15
N ALA A 106 5.31 4.89 11.29
CA ALA A 106 6.65 4.38 11.62
C ALA A 106 7.27 5.12 12.81
N ALA A 107 7.15 6.44 12.87
CA ALA A 107 7.62 7.24 14.00
C ALA A 107 6.84 6.93 15.29
N GLN A 108 5.52 6.75 15.20
CA GLN A 108 4.67 6.48 16.36
C GLN A 108 4.88 5.07 16.94
N TYR A 109 5.16 4.08 16.10
CA TYR A 109 5.26 2.67 16.50
C TYR A 109 6.69 2.11 16.43
N ALA A 110 7.72 2.96 16.47
CA ALA A 110 9.13 2.55 16.36
C ALA A 110 9.54 1.47 17.37
N GLU A 111 8.94 1.48 18.56
CA GLU A 111 9.23 0.54 19.65
C GLU A 111 8.43 -0.78 19.56
N LYS A 112 7.27 -0.78 18.89
CA LYS A 112 6.39 -1.95 18.81
C LYS A 112 6.58 -2.66 17.47
N ARG A 113 7.35 -3.76 17.50
CA ARG A 113 7.50 -4.62 16.32
C ARG A 113 6.40 -5.68 16.27
N PRO A 114 5.71 -5.87 15.13
CA PRO A 114 4.77 -6.96 14.98
C PRO A 114 5.51 -8.30 14.98
N GLU A 115 4.80 -9.36 15.37
CA GLU A 115 5.31 -10.73 15.26
C GLU A 115 5.51 -11.09 13.78
N LEU A 116 6.70 -11.57 13.44
CA LEU A 116 7.06 -11.91 12.07
C LEU A 116 6.46 -13.26 11.68
N VAL A 117 5.35 -13.23 10.94
CA VAL A 117 4.73 -14.43 10.36
C VAL A 117 5.53 -14.96 9.17
N LEU A 118 6.07 -14.04 8.36
CA LEU A 118 6.89 -14.35 7.19
C LEU A 118 8.34 -14.02 7.52
N LEU A 119 9.19 -15.04 7.53
CA LEU A 119 10.63 -14.89 7.65
C LEU A 119 11.21 -14.33 6.34
N GLU A 120 12.33 -13.63 6.46
CA GLU A 120 13.08 -13.18 5.30
C GLU A 120 13.52 -14.39 4.46
N ALA A 121 13.45 -14.24 3.14
CA ALA A 121 13.90 -15.27 2.23
C ALA A 121 15.39 -15.57 2.48
N LEU A 122 15.73 -16.87 2.54
CA LEU A 122 17.12 -17.27 2.75
C LEU A 122 17.96 -16.78 1.56
N PRO A 123 19.09 -16.09 1.80
CA PRO A 123 19.97 -15.67 0.71
C PRO A 123 20.54 -16.90 -0.01
N ALA A 124 20.77 -16.76 -1.32
CA ALA A 124 21.28 -17.85 -2.17
C ALA A 124 22.66 -18.38 -1.72
N GLN A 125 23.44 -17.53 -1.06
CA GLN A 125 24.71 -17.87 -0.44
C GLN A 125 24.75 -17.25 0.94
N LEU A 126 25.15 -18.03 1.93
CA LEU A 126 25.31 -17.57 3.30
C LEU A 126 26.75 -17.89 3.71
N GLY A 127 27.52 -16.84 4.00
CA GLY A 127 28.91 -17.01 4.41
C GLY A 127 28.99 -17.76 5.73
N LEU A 128 29.83 -18.79 5.80
CA LEU A 128 30.01 -19.60 7.02
C LEU A 128 30.29 -18.72 8.25
N ALA A 129 31.12 -17.68 8.09
CA ALA A 129 31.41 -16.72 9.17
C ALA A 129 30.18 -15.95 9.68
N GLU A 130 29.18 -15.71 8.83
CA GLU A 130 27.92 -15.08 9.23
C GLU A 130 27.03 -16.06 10.01
N VAL A 131 26.95 -17.31 9.55
CA VAL A 131 26.23 -18.39 10.27
C VAL A 131 26.82 -18.58 11.66
N LEU A 132 28.14 -18.72 11.74
CA LEU A 132 28.86 -18.96 12.99
C LEU A 132 28.65 -17.81 13.98
N ARG A 133 28.68 -16.56 13.51
CA ARG A 133 28.38 -15.39 14.36
C ARG A 133 26.93 -15.33 14.83
N LYS A 134 25.96 -15.66 13.96
CA LYS A 134 24.53 -15.55 14.27
C LYS A 134 24.03 -16.64 15.21
N GLY A 135 24.62 -17.85 15.20
CA GLY A 135 24.05 -18.97 15.94
C GLY A 135 24.80 -19.46 17.16
N ASP A 136 25.80 -18.71 17.64
CA ASP A 136 26.58 -18.98 18.86
C ASP A 136 27.05 -20.45 18.97
N TYR A 137 27.54 -20.96 17.83
CA TYR A 137 27.82 -22.38 17.61
C TYR A 137 29.14 -22.85 18.27
N GLY A 138 29.81 -21.98 19.04
CA GLY A 138 31.17 -22.25 19.53
C GLY A 138 32.16 -22.56 18.40
N GLY A 139 33.42 -22.80 18.76
CA GLY A 139 34.46 -23.20 17.82
C GLY A 139 35.80 -22.50 18.04
N TRP A 140 36.76 -22.86 17.20
CA TRP A 140 38.10 -22.29 17.20
C TRP A 140 38.13 -20.97 16.42
N ASP A 141 38.46 -19.86 17.07
CA ASP A 141 38.57 -18.54 16.43
C ASP A 141 39.98 -18.23 15.88
N GLY A 142 40.89 -19.22 15.90
CA GLY A 142 42.29 -19.06 15.54
C GLY A 142 43.22 -18.86 16.74
N THR A 143 42.69 -18.50 17.91
CA THR A 143 43.49 -18.25 19.12
C THR A 143 42.96 -18.95 20.37
N THR A 144 41.64 -19.08 20.49
CA THR A 144 40.98 -19.70 21.63
C THR A 144 39.79 -20.54 21.18
N TRP A 145 39.51 -21.59 21.93
CA TRP A 145 38.33 -22.42 21.74
C TRP A 145 37.16 -21.86 22.55
N ARG A 146 36.04 -21.55 21.90
CA ARG A 146 34.79 -21.20 22.60
C ARG A 146 33.84 -22.40 22.60
N ALA A 147 33.33 -22.77 23.77
CA ALA A 147 32.33 -23.82 23.86
C ALA A 147 30.98 -23.35 23.28
N PRO A 148 30.23 -24.20 22.56
CA PRO A 148 28.88 -23.87 22.12
C PRO A 148 27.92 -23.66 23.30
N GLY A 149 26.90 -22.82 23.12
CA GLY A 149 25.81 -22.67 24.07
C GLY A 149 25.03 -23.98 24.27
N THR A 150 24.52 -24.21 25.48
CA THR A 150 23.89 -25.47 25.94
C THR A 150 22.72 -25.97 25.08
N GLU A 151 22.10 -25.12 24.27
CA GLU A 151 20.93 -25.46 23.45
C GLU A 151 21.29 -26.00 22.05
N ARG A 152 22.55 -25.93 21.62
CA ARG A 152 22.96 -26.24 20.22
C ARG A 152 24.21 -27.13 20.14
N ILE A 153 24.31 -28.08 21.07
CA ILE A 153 25.41 -29.05 21.20
C ILE A 153 25.65 -29.90 19.94
N TRP A 154 24.65 -30.03 19.06
CA TRP A 154 24.73 -30.81 17.81
C TRP A 154 25.39 -30.06 16.65
N ALA A 155 25.55 -28.74 16.76
CA ALA A 155 26.12 -27.87 15.74
C ALA A 155 27.50 -27.38 16.19
N CYS A 156 28.49 -28.28 16.22
CA CYS A 156 29.89 -27.90 16.39
C CYS A 156 30.47 -27.45 15.04
N ALA A 157 31.21 -26.34 15.02
CA ALA A 157 31.96 -25.94 13.83
C ALA A 157 32.90 -27.08 13.38
N PRO A 158 32.95 -27.41 12.07
CA PRO A 158 33.85 -28.44 11.58
C PRO A 158 35.29 -28.06 11.91
N ILE A 159 36.01 -29.01 12.49
CA ILE A 159 37.43 -28.89 12.78
C ILE A 159 38.13 -28.88 11.42
N GLY A 160 38.77 -27.76 11.07
CA GLY A 160 39.68 -27.68 9.93
C GLY A 160 40.98 -28.40 10.23
#